data_AF-A0A564WRY8-F1
#
_entry.id   AF-A0A564WRY8-F1
#
_cell.length_a   1.000
_cell.length_b   1.000
_cell.length_c   1.000
_cell.angle_alpha   90.00
_cell.angle_beta   90.00
_cell.angle_gamma   90.00
#
_symmetry.space_group_name_H-M   'P 1'
#
loop_
_entity.id
_entity.type
_entity.pdbx_description
1 polymer ?
#
loop_
_entity_poly.entity_id
_entity_poly.type
_entity_poly.pdbx_seq_one_letter_code
_entity_poly.pdbx_strand_id
1 'polypeptide(L)'
;MAQKVLIMGESGTGKSTSMRNCDPAITAVVNPVGKPLPFKNHFETLDNVTDAREIIKYIKEQVKAGKKLIVVDDFQYILAIPYMNRIKETGWDKYNDFGANYFEIIDVCKDLPDDVVVAYMTHLETLDNGLTTVKLIGKLLREKITIEGLFTIVLRTGVYEAKYYFYTQNSGKDTVKSPLGMFQNYAIDNDLNYVYDKIKNYYELGTYKSDEEMDKEDQKVAGDIEKPDASGRRSRTRKAEQKAEPVEKAEKTARTRKSRAEVEAENHEKMTKYQEKVDEAIQEAAGDSEEVDFDVAAEAAASVPAPELQKPPRRTRKERKTAEQTVEQSEPVQEEPEVTESESDKMDATPETEGAMNAPEPPVRGQRRRRTRQ
;
A
#
# COMPACT_ATOMS: atom_id res chain seq x y z
N MET A 1 30.32 9.23 -6.89
CA MET A 1 29.41 10.28 -6.39
C MET A 1 28.81 9.79 -5.08
N ALA A 2 28.57 10.70 -4.13
CA ALA A 2 27.98 10.34 -2.84
C ALA A 2 26.61 9.68 -2.97
N GLN A 3 26.29 8.82 -2.01
CA GLN A 3 24.97 8.19 -1.92
C GLN A 3 23.94 9.16 -1.36
N LYS A 4 22.76 9.18 -1.99
CA LYS A 4 21.63 10.01 -1.58
C LYS A 4 20.55 9.13 -0.96
N VAL A 5 20.12 9.49 0.24
CA VAL A 5 19.01 8.84 0.95
C VAL A 5 17.94 9.87 1.24
N LEU A 6 16.70 9.57 0.89
CA LEU A 6 15.55 10.38 1.26
C LEU A 6 14.78 9.69 2.38
N ILE A 7 14.51 10.42 3.45
CA ILE A 7 13.72 9.94 4.59
C ILE A 7 12.50 10.84 4.70
N MET A 8 11.34 10.31 4.31
CA MET A 8 10.09 11.06 4.35
C MET A 8 9.23 10.68 5.55
N GLY A 9 8.51 11.65 6.11
CA GLY A 9 7.76 11.41 7.34
C GLY A 9 6.84 12.53 7.78
N GLU A 10 5.76 12.18 8.46
CA GLU A 10 4.94 13.17 9.15
C GLU A 10 5.72 13.86 10.28
N SER A 11 5.13 14.89 10.87
CA SER A 11 5.69 15.47 12.10
C SER A 11 5.54 14.48 13.24
N GLY A 12 6.56 14.37 14.10
CA GLY A 12 6.50 13.50 15.29
C GLY A 12 6.65 12.01 15.03
N THR A 13 7.01 11.58 13.81
CA THR A 13 7.26 10.15 13.46
C THR A 13 8.72 9.73 13.57
N GLY A 14 9.58 10.54 14.20
CA GLY A 14 10.96 10.14 14.52
C GLY A 14 12.02 10.48 13.48
N LYS A 15 11.77 11.37 12.49
CA LYS A 15 12.80 11.79 11.52
C LYS A 15 14.11 12.23 12.20
N SER A 16 14.06 13.29 13.01
CA SER A 16 15.25 13.78 13.72
C SER A 16 15.77 12.77 14.75
N THR A 17 14.88 12.12 15.52
CA THR A 17 15.25 11.13 16.55
C THR A 17 16.01 9.93 15.99
N SER A 18 15.87 9.62 14.70
CA SER A 18 16.62 8.54 14.06
C SER A 18 18.13 8.72 14.10
N MET A 19 18.61 9.96 14.25
CA MET A 19 20.04 10.29 14.38
C MET A 19 20.64 9.98 15.75
N ARG A 20 19.85 9.54 16.73
CA ARG A 20 20.27 9.40 18.15
C ARG A 20 21.52 8.53 18.34
N ASN A 21 21.74 7.56 17.46
CA ASN A 21 22.86 6.61 17.50
C ASN A 21 23.97 6.94 16.50
N CYS A 22 23.85 8.02 15.72
CA CYS A 22 24.89 8.42 14.77
C CYS A 22 26.13 8.93 15.51
N ASP A 23 27.31 8.52 15.05
CA ASP A 23 28.59 8.96 15.61
C ASP A 23 28.86 10.44 15.23
N PRO A 24 28.98 11.36 16.22
CA PRO A 24 29.30 12.76 15.96
C PRO A 24 30.62 13.00 15.26
N ALA A 25 31.60 12.10 15.40
CA ALA A 25 32.90 12.25 14.76
C ALA A 25 32.77 12.27 13.24
N ILE A 26 31.89 11.44 12.68
CA ILE A 26 31.67 11.30 11.24
C ILE A 26 30.40 11.98 10.72
N THR A 27 29.56 12.52 11.61
CA THR A 27 28.27 13.10 11.27
C THR A 27 28.27 14.63 11.39
N ALA A 28 27.65 15.32 10.42
CA ALA A 28 27.32 16.74 10.49
C ALA A 28 25.89 16.99 10.01
N VAL A 29 25.27 18.06 10.50
CA VAL A 29 23.83 18.34 10.27
C VAL A 29 23.63 19.75 9.71
N VAL A 30 22.83 19.85 8.66
CA VAL A 30 22.23 21.11 8.21
C VAL A 30 20.84 21.17 8.80
N ASN A 31 20.57 22.19 9.60
CA ASN A 31 19.30 22.38 10.32
C ASN A 31 18.65 23.72 9.93
N PRO A 32 17.89 23.75 8.82
CA PRO A 32 17.32 24.99 8.31
C PRO A 32 16.37 25.69 9.28
N VAL A 33 15.83 24.96 10.25
CA VAL A 33 14.85 25.49 11.21
C VAL A 33 15.49 25.91 12.54
N GLY A 34 16.74 25.52 12.81
CA GLY A 34 17.45 25.84 14.05
C GLY A 34 16.80 25.26 15.32
N LYS A 35 15.97 24.22 15.18
CA LYS A 35 15.34 23.56 16.32
C LYS A 35 16.35 22.64 17.03
N PRO A 36 16.37 22.59 18.37
CA PRO A 36 17.23 21.66 19.09
C PRO A 36 16.84 20.23 18.78
N LEU A 37 17.84 19.34 18.73
CA LEU A 37 17.63 17.92 18.51
C LEU A 37 16.88 17.29 19.71
N PRO A 38 15.98 16.32 19.48
CA PRO A 38 15.17 15.72 20.52
C PRO A 38 15.92 14.67 21.39
N PHE A 39 17.25 14.71 21.40
CA PHE A 39 18.13 13.79 22.12
C PHE A 39 19.44 14.49 22.52
N LYS A 40 20.19 13.90 23.45
CA LYS A 40 21.34 14.55 24.13
C LYS A 40 22.64 14.64 23.32
N ASN A 41 22.65 14.18 22.07
CA ASN A 41 23.90 14.13 21.28
C ASN A 41 24.17 15.49 20.61
N HIS A 42 25.44 15.82 20.41
CA HIS A 42 25.87 17.09 19.81
C HIS A 42 26.60 16.83 18.50
N PHE A 43 26.10 17.39 17.40
CA PHE A 43 26.73 17.35 16.09
C PHE A 43 27.32 18.72 15.75
N GLU A 44 28.24 18.74 14.79
CA GLU A 44 28.53 19.96 14.04
C GLU A 44 27.26 20.34 13.26
N THR A 45 26.76 21.56 13.44
CA THR A 45 25.50 22.02 12.84
C THR A 45 25.65 23.31 12.04
N LEU A 46 24.88 23.42 10.95
CA LEU A 46 24.55 24.68 10.29
C LEU A 46 23.08 25.01 10.55
N ASP A 47 22.82 25.93 11.48
CA ASP A 47 21.47 26.27 11.92
C ASP A 47 20.91 27.51 11.23
N ASN A 48 19.60 27.52 10.96
CA ASN A 48 18.84 28.68 10.44
C ASN A 48 19.27 29.16 9.04
N VAL A 49 19.86 28.28 8.23
CA VAL A 49 20.27 28.60 6.85
C VAL A 49 19.43 27.81 5.85
N THR A 50 18.90 28.50 4.85
CA THR A 50 18.12 27.90 3.74
C THR A 50 18.73 28.16 2.37
N ASP A 51 19.77 28.99 2.28
CA ASP A 51 20.44 29.31 1.02
C ASP A 51 21.33 28.16 0.55
N ALA A 52 21.17 27.75 -0.71
CA ALA A 52 21.88 26.62 -1.29
C ALA A 52 23.39 26.83 -1.31
N ARG A 53 23.88 28.04 -1.57
CA ARG A 53 25.33 28.29 -1.68
C ARG A 53 26.01 28.10 -0.33
N GLU A 54 25.40 28.61 0.73
CA GLU A 54 25.89 28.44 2.10
C GLU A 54 25.83 26.97 2.55
N ILE A 55 24.71 26.29 2.29
CA ILE A 55 24.55 24.87 2.61
C ILE A 55 25.56 24.02 1.85
N ILE A 56 25.70 24.22 0.53
CA ILE A 56 26.66 23.48 -0.31
C ILE A 56 28.09 23.71 0.16
N LYS A 57 28.45 24.94 0.49
CA LYS A 57 29.76 25.28 1.04
C LYS A 57 30.01 24.50 2.34
N TYR A 58 29.07 24.56 3.28
CA TYR A 58 29.16 23.84 4.55
C TYR A 58 29.29 22.33 4.34
N ILE A 59 28.46 21.72 3.49
CA ILE A 59 28.53 20.28 3.17
C ILE A 59 29.93 19.92 2.66
N LYS A 60 30.47 20.69 1.70
CA LYS A 60 31.80 20.45 1.14
C LYS A 60 32.91 20.63 2.20
N GLU A 61 32.78 21.60 3.10
CA GLU A 61 33.73 21.83 4.19
C GLU A 61 33.72 20.69 5.22
N GLN A 62 32.54 20.23 5.63
CA GLN A 62 32.39 19.10 6.56
C GLN A 62 32.94 17.80 5.98
N VAL A 63 32.68 17.53 4.70
CA VAL A 63 33.25 16.37 4.01
C VAL A 63 34.78 16.44 3.95
N LYS A 64 35.35 17.62 3.66
CA LYS A 64 36.81 17.84 3.73
C LYS A 64 37.37 17.66 5.13
N ALA A 65 36.60 18.00 6.17
CA ALA A 65 36.95 17.76 7.57
C ALA A 65 36.79 16.29 8.01
N GLY A 66 36.43 15.39 7.09
CA GLY A 66 36.34 13.96 7.34
C GLY A 66 34.95 13.43 7.68
N LYS A 67 33.90 14.28 7.67
CA LYS A 67 32.53 13.83 7.86
C LYS A 67 32.09 12.94 6.70
N LYS A 68 31.46 11.81 7.02
CA LYS A 68 31.00 10.79 6.05
C LYS A 68 29.48 10.66 5.99
N LEU A 69 28.78 11.12 7.02
CA LEU A 69 27.33 11.22 7.04
C LEU A 69 26.94 12.70 7.17
N ILE A 70 26.25 13.22 6.16
CA ILE A 70 25.68 14.56 6.19
C ILE A 70 24.16 14.43 6.25
N VAL A 71 23.53 15.07 7.23
CA VAL A 71 22.07 15.05 7.37
C VAL A 71 21.52 16.44 7.11
N VAL A 72 20.53 16.56 6.23
CA VAL A 72 19.76 17.79 6.00
C VAL A 72 18.39 17.61 6.65
N ASP A 73 18.21 18.15 7.86
CA ASP A 73 17.02 17.98 8.70
C ASP A 73 16.47 19.33 9.17
N ASP A 74 15.34 19.85 8.70
CA ASP A 74 14.37 19.26 7.77
C ASP A 74 14.49 19.91 6.38
N PHE A 75 14.77 19.07 5.38
CA PHE A 75 14.95 19.47 3.99
C PHE A 75 13.71 20.12 3.39
N GLN A 76 12.49 19.74 3.79
CA GLN A 76 11.27 20.40 3.29
C GLN A 76 11.25 21.89 3.61
N TYR A 77 11.85 22.30 4.72
CA TYR A 77 11.86 23.70 5.15
C TYR A 77 12.80 24.59 4.34
N ILE A 78 13.67 24.02 3.51
CA ILE A 78 14.38 24.76 2.45
C ILE A 78 13.39 25.39 1.46
N LEU A 79 12.23 24.77 1.25
CA LEU A 79 11.14 25.36 0.45
C LEU A 79 10.23 26.24 1.33
N ALA A 80 9.89 25.76 2.53
CA ALA A 80 8.86 26.40 3.36
C ALA A 80 9.28 27.76 3.93
N ILE A 81 10.49 27.87 4.45
CA ILE A 81 10.93 29.11 5.09
C ILE A 81 11.03 30.25 4.06
N PRO A 82 11.71 30.10 2.90
CA PRO A 82 11.72 31.14 1.88
C PRO A 82 10.33 31.50 1.37
N TYR A 83 9.45 30.51 1.18
CA TYR A 83 8.06 30.75 0.79
C TYR A 83 7.31 31.62 1.81
N MET A 84 7.41 31.30 3.10
CA MET A 84 6.74 32.03 4.17
C MET A 84 7.30 33.45 4.33
N ASN A 85 8.62 33.63 4.23
CA ASN A 85 9.26 34.94 4.26
C ASN A 85 8.80 35.84 3.11
N ARG A 86 8.49 35.23 1.96
CA ARG A 86 8.08 35.89 0.72
C ARG A 86 6.58 35.68 0.44
N ILE A 87 5.76 35.45 1.47
CA ILE A 87 4.34 35.08 1.29
C ILE A 87 3.52 36.17 0.59
N LYS A 88 3.88 37.44 0.82
CA LYS A 88 3.23 38.60 0.22
C LYS A 88 3.69 38.90 -1.21
N GLU A 89 4.79 38.30 -1.67
CA GLU A 89 5.28 38.50 -3.03
C GLU A 89 4.36 37.80 -4.02
N THR A 90 3.91 38.52 -5.04
CA THR A 90 3.10 37.99 -6.13
C THR A 90 4.00 37.66 -7.32
N GLY A 91 3.74 36.55 -8.01
CA GLY A 91 4.49 36.16 -9.21
C GLY A 91 4.96 34.71 -9.16
N TRP A 92 5.16 34.13 -10.34
CA TRP A 92 5.59 32.74 -10.50
C TRP A 92 7.10 32.56 -10.32
N ASP A 93 7.90 33.60 -10.60
CA ASP A 93 9.37 33.51 -10.61
C ASP A 93 9.97 33.10 -9.26
N LYS A 94 9.36 33.51 -8.14
CA LYS A 94 9.83 33.10 -6.81
C LYS A 94 9.82 31.59 -6.59
N TYR A 95 8.90 30.86 -7.24
CA TYR A 95 8.85 29.41 -7.17
C TYR A 95 9.97 28.76 -7.98
N ASN A 96 10.46 29.42 -9.04
CA ASN A 96 11.66 29.00 -9.75
C ASN A 96 12.88 29.13 -8.84
N ASP A 97 13.00 30.23 -8.08
CA ASP A 97 14.08 30.41 -7.10
C ASP A 97 14.09 29.29 -6.06
N PHE A 98 12.92 29.00 -5.46
CA PHE A 98 12.79 27.94 -4.45
C PHE A 98 13.14 26.57 -5.04
N GLY A 99 12.67 26.29 -6.26
CA GLY A 99 12.96 25.04 -6.96
C GLY A 99 14.45 24.88 -7.30
N ALA A 100 15.09 25.93 -7.81
CA ALA A 100 16.52 25.93 -8.11
C ALA A 100 17.34 25.69 -6.84
N ASN A 101 17.06 26.47 -5.78
CA ASN A 101 17.72 26.36 -4.48
C ASN A 101 17.61 24.93 -3.89
N TYR A 102 16.43 24.34 -3.94
CA TYR A 102 16.19 22.98 -3.47
C TYR A 102 16.94 21.92 -4.29
N PHE A 103 16.99 22.09 -5.61
CA PHE A 103 17.65 21.15 -6.51
C PHE A 103 19.18 21.22 -6.41
N GLU A 104 19.76 22.42 -6.34
CA GLU A 104 21.21 22.62 -6.19
C GLU A 104 21.77 21.90 -4.96
N ILE A 105 21.03 21.92 -3.85
CA ILE A 105 21.42 21.22 -2.62
C ILE A 105 21.44 19.69 -2.84
N ILE A 106 20.49 19.12 -3.61
CA ILE A 106 20.52 17.68 -3.96
C ILE A 106 21.70 17.39 -4.89
N ASP A 107 21.95 18.30 -5.84
CA ASP A 107 22.93 18.09 -6.91
C ASP A 107 24.37 18.08 -6.41
N VAL A 108 24.63 18.70 -5.24
CA VAL A 108 25.95 18.71 -4.60
C VAL A 108 26.56 17.31 -4.46
N CYS A 109 25.74 16.27 -4.32
CA CYS A 109 26.20 14.89 -4.15
C CYS A 109 27.02 14.37 -5.34
N LYS A 110 26.87 14.97 -6.53
CA LYS A 110 27.71 14.67 -7.70
C LYS A 110 29.18 15.03 -7.48
N ASP A 111 29.43 16.09 -6.72
CA ASP A 111 30.77 16.61 -6.44
C ASP A 111 31.42 15.98 -5.19
N LEU A 112 30.68 15.18 -4.44
CA LEU A 112 31.14 14.57 -3.20
C LEU A 112 31.74 13.17 -3.45
N PRO A 113 32.71 12.73 -2.61
CA PRO A 113 33.26 11.37 -2.66
C PRO A 113 32.17 10.30 -2.58
N ASP A 114 32.42 9.14 -3.18
CA ASP A 114 31.49 8.00 -3.20
C ASP A 114 31.25 7.37 -1.82
N ASP A 115 32.22 7.46 -0.92
CA ASP A 115 32.14 6.97 0.45
C ASP A 115 31.36 7.88 1.41
N VAL A 116 30.77 8.97 0.90
CA VAL A 116 29.89 9.88 1.64
C VAL A 116 28.43 9.52 1.42
N VAL A 117 27.63 9.60 2.47
CA VAL A 117 26.18 9.46 2.44
C VAL A 117 25.54 10.79 2.86
N VAL A 118 24.60 11.28 2.05
CA VAL A 118 23.80 12.46 2.38
C VAL A 118 22.34 12.04 2.58
N ALA A 119 21.84 12.22 3.80
CA ALA A 119 20.47 11.92 4.20
C ALA A 119 19.61 13.19 4.20
N TYR A 120 18.54 13.19 3.43
CA TYR A 120 17.59 14.29 3.32
C TYR A 120 16.31 13.92 4.07
N MET A 121 16.02 14.61 5.17
CA MET A 121 14.83 14.36 5.97
C MET A 121 13.73 15.33 5.57
N THR A 122 12.59 14.83 5.12
CA THR A 122 11.55 15.70 4.55
C THR A 122 10.16 15.32 5.05
N HIS A 123 9.26 16.30 5.07
CA HIS A 123 7.86 16.03 5.28
C HIS A 123 7.23 15.33 4.06
N LEU A 124 6.19 14.53 4.33
CA LEU A 124 5.36 13.91 3.29
C LEU A 124 3.95 14.51 3.28
N GLU A 125 3.23 14.26 2.20
CA GLU A 125 1.81 14.51 2.07
C GLU A 125 1.11 13.34 1.37
N THR A 126 -0.18 13.17 1.64
CA THR A 126 -1.03 12.23 0.91
C THR A 126 -1.87 13.03 -0.07
N LEU A 127 -1.75 12.71 -1.36
CA LEU A 127 -2.51 13.36 -2.43
C LEU A 127 -3.97 12.86 -2.44
N ASP A 128 -4.84 13.58 -3.16
CA ASP A 128 -6.26 13.22 -3.30
C ASP A 128 -6.50 11.82 -3.88
N ASN A 129 -5.55 11.30 -4.68
CA ASN A 129 -5.58 9.94 -5.22
C ASN A 129 -5.12 8.87 -4.21
N GLY A 130 -4.78 9.25 -2.97
CA GLY A 130 -4.31 8.36 -1.92
C GLY A 130 -2.81 8.03 -1.96
N LEU A 131 -2.04 8.59 -2.91
CA LEU A 131 -0.59 8.39 -2.98
C LEU A 131 0.12 9.26 -1.94
N THR A 132 0.98 8.65 -1.12
CA THR A 132 1.89 9.33 -0.20
C THR A 132 3.22 9.66 -0.89
N THR A 133 3.60 10.93 -0.88
CA THR A 133 4.79 11.47 -1.59
C THR A 133 5.42 12.60 -0.77
N VAL A 134 6.59 13.09 -1.17
CA VAL A 134 7.22 14.26 -0.55
C VAL A 134 6.29 15.47 -0.59
N LYS A 135 6.26 16.19 0.53
CA LYS A 135 5.55 17.46 0.65
C LYS A 135 6.32 18.56 -0.06
N LEU A 136 5.70 19.18 -1.06
CA LEU A 136 6.30 20.27 -1.84
C LEU A 136 5.47 21.55 -1.69
N ILE A 137 6.04 22.67 -2.13
CA ILE A 137 5.35 23.96 -2.15
C ILE A 137 5.22 24.44 -3.59
N GLY A 138 4.01 24.89 -3.92
CA GLY A 138 3.66 25.33 -5.26
C GLY A 138 3.40 24.17 -6.22
N LYS A 139 2.71 24.48 -7.32
CA LYS A 139 2.38 23.48 -8.36
C LYS A 139 3.58 23.10 -9.22
N LEU A 140 4.52 24.02 -9.41
CA LEU A 140 5.62 23.88 -10.37
C LEU A 140 6.50 22.66 -10.09
N LEU A 141 7.06 22.55 -8.88
CA LEU A 141 7.95 21.44 -8.54
C LEU A 141 7.25 20.09 -8.70
N ARG A 142 5.98 20.02 -8.29
CA ARG A 142 5.17 18.81 -8.40
C ARG A 142 4.87 18.41 -9.85
N GLU A 143 4.63 19.37 -10.73
CA GLU A 143 4.33 19.11 -12.14
C GLU A 143 5.57 18.77 -12.98
N LYS A 144 6.73 19.33 -12.63
CA LYS A 144 7.95 19.24 -13.44
C LYS A 144 8.86 18.09 -13.04
N ILE A 145 8.90 17.73 -11.76
CA ILE A 145 9.87 16.75 -11.27
C ILE A 145 9.29 15.89 -10.14
N THR A 146 9.54 14.58 -10.22
CA THR A 146 9.31 13.67 -9.10
C THR A 146 10.58 13.63 -8.25
N ILE A 147 10.59 14.32 -7.11
CA ILE A 147 11.79 14.46 -6.25
C ILE A 147 12.32 13.10 -5.82
N GLU A 148 11.46 12.18 -5.43
CA GLU A 148 11.82 10.81 -5.06
C GLU A 148 12.52 10.07 -6.22
N GLY A 149 12.24 10.44 -7.46
CA GLY A 149 12.92 9.93 -8.66
C GLY A 149 14.43 10.18 -8.67
N LEU A 150 14.91 11.20 -7.94
CA LEU A 150 16.33 11.55 -7.83
C LEU A 150 17.11 10.71 -6.81
N PHE A 151 16.43 9.85 -6.07
CA PHE A 151 16.99 9.03 -5.00
C PHE A 151 16.87 7.55 -5.33
N THR A 152 17.91 6.77 -5.09
CA THR A 152 17.83 5.31 -5.18
C THR A 152 17.18 4.70 -3.94
N ILE A 153 17.35 5.38 -2.79
CA ILE A 153 16.84 4.96 -1.49
C ILE A 153 15.89 6.04 -0.96
N VAL A 154 14.64 5.65 -0.77
CA VAL A 154 13.57 6.45 -0.18
C VAL A 154 12.92 5.62 0.91
N LEU A 155 13.12 6.02 2.16
CA LEU A 155 12.52 5.39 3.35
C LEU A 155 11.39 6.26 3.88
N ARG A 156 10.40 5.64 4.52
CA ARG A 156 9.31 6.37 5.18
C ARG A 156 9.27 6.07 6.67
N THR A 157 9.21 7.10 7.50
CA THR A 157 8.99 6.91 8.94
C THR A 157 7.56 6.48 9.24
N GLY A 158 7.39 5.70 10.31
CA GLY A 158 6.08 5.29 10.80
C GLY A 158 6.06 5.09 12.30
N VAL A 159 4.89 5.27 12.90
CA VAL A 159 4.64 4.93 14.32
C VAL A 159 3.61 3.81 14.37
N TYR A 160 3.94 2.74 15.08
CA TYR A 160 3.05 1.62 15.29
C TYR A 160 3.24 1.07 16.70
N GLU A 161 2.16 0.92 17.46
CA GLU A 161 2.19 0.44 18.85
C GLU A 161 3.26 1.15 19.71
N ALA A 162 3.33 2.48 19.58
CA ALA A 162 4.29 3.36 20.26
C ALA A 162 5.78 3.12 19.93
N LYS A 163 6.08 2.31 18.91
CA LYS A 163 7.43 2.13 18.35
C LYS A 163 7.57 2.92 17.04
N TYR A 164 8.79 3.37 16.78
CA TYR A 164 9.15 4.14 15.60
C TYR A 164 9.88 3.24 14.61
N TYR A 165 9.53 3.36 13.32
CA TYR A 165 10.08 2.52 12.27
C TYR A 165 10.51 3.33 11.06
N PHE A 166 11.43 2.76 10.28
CA PHE A 166 11.54 3.04 8.85
C PHE A 166 10.88 1.92 8.05
N TYR A 167 9.99 2.29 7.14
CA TYR A 167 9.49 1.43 6.08
C TYR A 167 10.44 1.50 4.89
N THR A 168 10.88 0.33 4.45
CA THR A 168 11.97 0.18 3.46
C THR A 168 11.47 -0.15 2.06
N GLN A 169 10.21 -0.60 1.94
CA GLN A 169 9.64 -1.04 0.67
C GLN A 169 8.34 -0.30 0.36
N ASN A 170 8.05 -0.15 -0.94
CA ASN A 170 6.82 0.45 -1.44
C ASN A 170 5.57 -0.29 -0.94
N SER A 171 4.61 0.41 -0.34
CA SER A 171 3.34 -0.18 0.14
C SER A 171 2.26 -0.34 -0.93
N GLY A 172 2.53 0.09 -2.17
CA GLY A 172 1.55 0.26 -3.24
C GLY A 172 0.80 1.60 -3.16
N LYS A 173 1.01 2.39 -2.09
CA LYS A 173 0.36 3.69 -1.86
C LYS A 173 1.36 4.78 -1.43
N ASP A 174 2.64 4.52 -1.51
CA ASP A 174 3.70 5.49 -1.23
C ASP A 174 4.80 5.42 -2.30
N THR A 175 5.77 6.32 -2.21
CA THR A 175 6.94 6.38 -3.10
C THR A 175 8.20 5.75 -2.49
N VAL A 176 8.04 4.94 -1.43
CA VAL A 176 9.15 4.24 -0.77
C VAL A 176 9.82 3.28 -1.75
N LYS A 177 11.15 3.24 -1.72
CA LYS A 177 11.96 2.33 -2.54
C LYS A 177 13.33 2.14 -1.93
N SER A 178 13.87 0.95 -2.09
CA SER A 178 15.26 0.61 -1.81
C SER A 178 15.74 -0.39 -2.85
N PRO A 179 17.05 -0.51 -3.07
CA PRO A 179 17.62 -1.60 -3.86
C PRO A 179 17.13 -2.97 -3.39
N LEU A 180 16.99 -3.88 -4.35
CA LEU A 180 16.59 -5.26 -4.08
C LEU A 180 17.65 -5.93 -3.20
N GLY A 181 17.21 -6.60 -2.12
CA GLY A 181 18.13 -7.29 -1.20
C GLY A 181 18.81 -6.40 -0.17
N MET A 182 18.73 -5.06 -0.26
CA MET A 182 19.33 -4.17 0.73
C MET A 182 18.66 -4.28 2.11
N PHE A 183 17.34 -4.43 2.17
CA PHE A 183 16.61 -4.61 3.42
C PHE A 183 15.75 -5.86 3.34
N GLN A 184 15.94 -6.78 4.28
CA GLN A 184 15.18 -8.03 4.38
C GLN A 184 13.73 -7.77 4.84
N ASN A 185 13.56 -6.86 5.80
CA ASN A 185 12.28 -6.59 6.45
C ASN A 185 11.59 -5.35 5.88
N TYR A 186 10.25 -5.37 5.87
CA TYR A 186 9.43 -4.23 5.45
C TYR A 186 9.57 -3.02 6.37
N ALA A 187 9.65 -3.29 7.67
CA ALA A 187 9.87 -2.30 8.71
C ALA A 187 11.14 -2.65 9.49
N ILE A 188 11.96 -1.65 9.75
CA ILE A 188 13.15 -1.72 10.59
C ILE A 188 13.06 -0.65 11.68
N ASP A 189 13.81 -0.81 12.77
CA ASP A 189 13.94 0.23 13.79
C ASP A 189 14.32 1.58 13.15
N ASN A 190 13.83 2.67 13.74
CA ASN A 190 14.05 4.02 13.26
C ASN A 190 15.48 4.48 13.57
N ASP A 191 16.52 3.83 13.05
CA ASP A 191 17.92 4.16 13.33
C ASP A 191 18.67 4.51 12.04
N LEU A 192 19.07 5.78 11.93
CA LEU A 192 19.81 6.26 10.76
C LEU A 192 21.23 5.70 10.69
N ASN A 193 21.85 5.40 11.84
CA ASN A 193 23.19 4.83 11.86
C ASN A 193 23.20 3.43 11.21
N TYR A 194 22.19 2.60 11.53
CA TYR A 194 22.00 1.32 10.86
C TYR A 194 21.78 1.48 9.35
N VAL A 195 20.95 2.43 8.92
CA VAL A 195 20.72 2.69 7.48
C VAL A 195 22.02 3.11 6.79
N TYR A 196 22.83 3.97 7.43
CA TYR A 196 24.14 4.38 6.93
C TYR A 196 25.07 3.17 6.77
N ASP A 197 25.19 2.32 7.78
CA ASP A 197 26.03 1.11 7.74
C ASP A 197 25.55 0.13 6.66
N LYS A 198 24.22 -0.06 6.52
CA LYS A 198 23.63 -0.95 5.52
C LYS A 198 23.90 -0.48 4.09
N ILE A 199 23.86 0.84 3.85
CA ILE A 199 24.20 1.43 2.55
C ILE A 199 25.67 1.18 2.21
N LYS A 200 26.56 1.37 3.18
CA LYS A 200 27.99 1.17 2.97
C LYS A 200 28.34 -0.28 2.74
N ASN A 201 27.73 -1.21 3.46
CA ASN A 201 27.87 -2.64 3.21
C ASN A 201 27.33 -3.01 1.81
N TYR A 202 26.10 -2.63 1.46
CA TYR A 202 25.48 -3.02 0.19
C TYR A 202 26.25 -2.51 -1.05
N TYR A 203 26.86 -1.33 -0.97
CA TYR A 203 27.63 -0.74 -2.06
C TYR A 203 29.15 -0.85 -1.87
N GLU A 204 29.61 -1.57 -0.84
CA GLU A 204 31.03 -1.78 -0.50
C GLU A 204 31.83 -0.45 -0.40
N LEU A 205 31.25 0.55 0.26
CA LEU A 205 31.79 1.91 0.31
C LEU A 205 32.75 2.11 1.48
N GLY A 206 34.02 2.41 1.16
CA GLY A 206 35.04 2.72 2.16
C GLY A 206 35.22 1.61 3.19
N THR A 207 35.28 1.97 4.47
CA THR A 207 35.23 0.99 5.57
C THR A 207 33.79 0.60 5.88
N TYR A 208 33.41 -0.66 5.67
CA TYR A 208 32.08 -1.19 5.91
C TYR A 208 32.14 -2.50 6.72
N LYS A 209 31.02 -2.83 7.38
CA LYS A 209 30.84 -4.08 8.13
C LYS A 209 30.65 -5.25 7.17
N SER A 210 31.07 -6.45 7.58
CA SER A 210 30.88 -7.65 6.77
C SER A 210 29.40 -8.05 6.68
N ASP A 211 29.05 -8.87 5.69
CA ASP A 211 27.68 -9.38 5.54
C ASP A 211 27.21 -10.13 6.78
N GLU A 212 28.09 -10.92 7.41
CA GLU A 212 27.75 -11.64 8.65
C GLU A 212 27.48 -10.71 9.84
N GLU A 213 28.17 -9.57 9.92
CA GLU A 213 27.92 -8.56 10.94
C GLU A 213 26.59 -7.84 10.66
N MET A 214 26.34 -7.49 9.40
CA MET A 214 25.10 -6.84 8.99
C MET A 214 23.88 -7.75 9.14
N ASP A 215 23.99 -9.05 8.87
CA ASP A 215 22.90 -10.01 9.05
C ASP A 215 22.47 -10.13 10.52
N LYS A 216 23.44 -10.04 11.45
CA LYS A 216 23.15 -9.99 12.88
C LYS A 216 22.45 -8.69 13.27
N GLU A 217 22.79 -7.57 12.65
CA GLU A 217 22.11 -6.29 12.87
C GLU A 217 20.71 -6.28 12.29
N ASP A 218 20.51 -6.83 11.09
CA ASP A 218 19.21 -6.99 10.44
C ASP A 218 18.21 -7.72 11.35
N GLN A 219 18.65 -8.82 11.98
CA GLN A 219 17.82 -9.57 12.92
C GLN A 219 17.43 -8.75 14.17
N LYS A 220 18.29 -7.84 14.63
CA LYS A 220 18.02 -7.00 15.81
C LYS A 220 17.08 -5.85 15.51
N VAL A 221 17.20 -5.26 14.32
CA VAL A 221 16.39 -4.10 13.93
C VAL A 221 15.08 -4.48 13.24
N ALA A 222 14.89 -5.76 12.89
CA ALA A 222 13.68 -6.27 12.27
C ALA A 222 12.42 -5.87 13.06
N GLY A 223 11.56 -5.09 12.42
CA GLY A 223 10.26 -4.72 12.97
C GLY A 223 9.20 -5.79 12.76
N ASP A 224 8.27 -5.89 13.69
CA ASP A 224 7.15 -6.85 13.67
C ASP A 224 6.03 -6.51 12.66
N ILE A 225 6.27 -5.55 11.76
CA ILE A 225 5.24 -5.04 10.83
C ILE A 225 5.33 -5.76 9.49
N GLU A 226 4.26 -6.48 9.17
CA GLU A 226 4.09 -7.04 7.83
C GLU A 226 3.73 -5.94 6.82
N LYS A 227 4.25 -6.10 5.60
CA LYS A 227 3.89 -5.26 4.46
C LYS A 227 2.39 -5.36 4.21
N PRO A 228 1.65 -4.24 4.13
CA PRO A 228 0.24 -4.27 3.77
C PRO A 228 0.09 -4.84 2.35
N ASP A 229 -0.99 -5.58 2.10
CA ASP A 229 -1.28 -5.98 0.72
C ASP A 229 -1.59 -4.75 -0.15
N ALA A 230 -1.47 -4.86 -1.48
CA ALA A 230 -1.74 -3.75 -2.39
C ALA A 230 -3.18 -3.19 -2.28
N SER A 231 -4.10 -3.94 -1.64
CA SER A 231 -5.46 -3.50 -1.33
C SER A 231 -5.59 -2.74 0.01
N GLY A 232 -4.53 -2.69 0.81
CA GLY A 232 -4.47 -2.02 2.11
C GLY A 232 -4.98 -2.85 3.29
N ARG A 233 -5.25 -4.15 3.12
CA ARG A 233 -5.54 -5.06 4.24
C ARG A 233 -4.23 -5.57 4.84
N ARG A 234 -4.14 -5.48 6.17
CA ARG A 234 -3.10 -6.17 6.94
C ARG A 234 -3.34 -7.68 6.82
N SER A 235 -2.36 -8.40 6.28
CA SER A 235 -2.28 -9.86 6.40
C SER A 235 -2.35 -10.20 7.89
N ARG A 236 -3.33 -11.02 8.30
CA ARG A 236 -3.48 -11.53 9.67
C ARG A 236 -2.84 -12.91 9.79
N THR A 237 -1.60 -13.06 9.33
CA THR A 237 -1.05 -14.42 9.16
C THR A 237 0.35 -14.56 9.73
N ARG A 238 0.53 -14.30 11.04
CA ARG A 238 1.69 -14.77 11.86
C ARG A 238 1.57 -14.40 13.36
N LYS A 239 0.47 -14.75 14.01
CA LYS A 239 0.38 -14.66 15.50
C LYS A 239 -0.11 -15.95 16.15
N ALA A 240 0.29 -17.09 15.60
CA ALA A 240 -0.10 -18.41 16.12
C ALA A 240 1.07 -19.35 16.49
N GLU A 241 2.34 -19.02 16.19
CA GLU A 241 3.43 -20.01 16.33
C GLU A 241 4.41 -19.80 17.49
N GLN A 242 4.23 -18.82 18.38
CA GLN A 242 5.09 -18.69 19.56
C GLN A 242 4.30 -18.44 20.84
N LYS A 243 3.73 -19.53 21.38
CA LYS A 243 3.62 -19.85 22.81
C LYS A 243 2.99 -21.23 22.93
N ALA A 244 3.83 -22.26 22.97
CA ALA A 244 3.42 -23.60 23.34
C ALA A 244 4.20 -24.01 24.60
N GLU A 245 3.49 -24.12 25.71
CA GLU A 245 3.60 -25.19 26.72
C GLU A 245 2.51 -25.04 27.80
N PRO A 246 2.10 -26.13 28.50
CA PRO A 246 0.85 -26.82 28.15
C PRO A 246 -0.17 -26.80 29.30
N VAL A 247 -1.45 -26.61 28.98
CA VAL A 247 -2.54 -26.90 29.94
C VAL A 247 -3.69 -27.61 29.24
N GLU A 248 -4.03 -28.73 29.85
CA GLU A 248 -5.07 -29.74 29.66
C GLU A 248 -6.17 -29.59 28.59
N LYS A 249 -6.41 -30.74 27.96
CA LYS A 249 -7.42 -31.06 26.95
C LYS A 249 -8.81 -30.54 27.31
N ALA A 250 -9.33 -29.65 26.46
CA ALA A 250 -10.75 -29.59 26.15
C ALA A 250 -10.89 -29.53 24.62
N GLU A 251 -11.42 -30.61 24.03
CA GLU A 251 -11.70 -30.73 22.61
C GLU A 251 -12.58 -29.56 22.12
N LYS A 252 -11.99 -28.68 21.31
CA LYS A 252 -12.73 -27.79 20.42
C LYS A 252 -12.35 -28.14 18.99
N THR A 253 -13.26 -28.86 18.34
CA THR A 253 -13.21 -29.22 16.93
C THR A 253 -12.91 -28.00 16.06
N ALA A 254 -11.78 -28.07 15.34
CA ALA A 254 -11.42 -27.14 14.28
C ALA A 254 -12.51 -27.14 13.20
N ARG A 255 -13.15 -25.99 12.95
CA ARG A 255 -14.10 -25.83 11.84
C ARG A 255 -13.34 -25.72 10.52
N THR A 256 -13.06 -26.86 9.90
CA THR A 256 -12.79 -26.95 8.46
C THR A 256 -14.00 -26.41 7.70
N ARG A 257 -13.79 -25.47 6.76
CA ARG A 257 -14.88 -24.96 5.91
C ARG A 257 -15.26 -26.05 4.90
N LYS A 258 -16.45 -26.63 5.08
CA LYS A 258 -17.00 -27.66 4.17
C LYS A 258 -17.19 -27.11 2.76
N SER A 259 -16.89 -27.94 1.77
CA SER A 259 -17.11 -27.60 0.36
C SER A 259 -18.61 -27.54 0.04
N ARG A 260 -18.99 -26.93 -1.09
CA ARG A 260 -20.40 -26.84 -1.50
C ARG A 260 -21.03 -28.22 -1.68
N ALA A 261 -20.31 -29.16 -2.30
CA ALA A 261 -20.77 -30.52 -2.51
C ALA A 261 -21.00 -31.25 -1.18
N GLU A 262 -20.11 -31.05 -0.20
CA GLU A 262 -20.28 -31.60 1.15
C GLU A 262 -21.53 -31.05 1.85
N VAL A 263 -21.78 -29.73 1.75
CA VAL A 263 -22.97 -29.11 2.36
C VAL A 263 -24.26 -29.58 1.69
N GLU A 264 -24.27 -29.75 0.36
CA GLU A 264 -25.42 -30.27 -0.37
C GLU A 264 -25.70 -31.74 -0.03
N ALA A 265 -24.66 -32.58 0.08
CA ALA A 265 -24.80 -33.99 0.47
C ALA A 265 -25.29 -34.14 1.92
N GLU A 266 -24.74 -33.37 2.87
CA GLU A 266 -25.18 -33.40 4.27
C GLU A 266 -26.62 -32.90 4.44
N ASN A 267 -27.03 -31.88 3.67
CA ASN A 267 -28.42 -31.44 3.66
C ASN A 267 -29.35 -32.52 3.08
N HIS A 268 -28.94 -33.19 2.01
CA HIS A 268 -29.72 -34.30 1.44
C HIS A 268 -29.90 -35.42 2.47
N GLU A 269 -28.83 -35.86 3.12
CA GLU A 269 -28.88 -36.90 4.15
C GLU A 269 -29.78 -36.51 5.33
N LYS A 270 -29.75 -35.24 5.75
CA LYS A 270 -30.65 -34.71 6.78
C LYS A 270 -32.11 -34.75 6.34
N MET A 271 -32.39 -34.44 5.08
CA MET A 271 -33.74 -34.52 4.53
C MET A 271 -34.22 -35.98 4.43
N THR A 272 -33.35 -36.91 4.05
CA THR A 272 -33.68 -38.35 4.03
C THR A 272 -34.05 -38.83 5.43
N LYS A 273 -33.23 -38.52 6.44
CA LYS A 273 -33.51 -38.88 7.84
C LYS A 273 -34.76 -38.21 8.41
N TYR A 274 -35.08 -37.00 7.94
CA TYR A 274 -36.32 -36.33 8.33
C TYR A 274 -37.53 -37.04 7.73
N GLN A 275 -37.47 -37.42 6.44
CA GLN A 275 -38.55 -38.16 5.78
C GLN A 275 -38.79 -39.51 6.46
N GLU A 276 -37.73 -40.26 6.76
CA GLU A 276 -37.84 -41.55 7.49
C GLU A 276 -38.54 -41.39 8.84
N LYS A 277 -38.25 -40.30 9.58
CA LYS A 277 -38.93 -40.02 10.86
C LYS A 277 -40.38 -39.59 10.72
N VAL A 278 -40.69 -38.86 9.65
CA VAL A 278 -42.08 -38.51 9.32
C VAL A 278 -42.86 -39.77 9.00
N ASP A 279 -42.29 -40.67 8.19
CA ASP A 279 -42.92 -41.94 7.83
C ASP A 279 -43.11 -42.84 9.06
N GLU A 280 -42.11 -42.91 9.97
CA GLU A 280 -42.20 -43.65 11.24
C GLU A 280 -43.29 -43.08 12.16
N ALA A 281 -43.38 -41.74 12.29
CA ALA A 281 -44.41 -41.09 13.10
C ALA A 281 -45.83 -41.32 12.54
N ILE A 282 -45.97 -41.31 11.21
CA ILE A 282 -47.24 -41.63 10.54
C ILE A 282 -47.60 -43.09 10.78
N GLN A 283 -46.62 -44.00 10.71
CA GLN A 283 -46.83 -45.43 10.93
C GLN A 283 -47.17 -45.76 12.40
N GLU A 284 -46.58 -45.07 13.37
CA GLU A 284 -46.95 -45.20 14.79
C GLU A 284 -48.38 -44.70 15.04
N ALA A 285 -48.77 -43.59 14.38
CA ALA A 285 -50.14 -43.08 14.45
C ALA A 285 -51.17 -44.02 13.75
N ALA A 286 -50.71 -44.82 12.77
CA ALA A 286 -51.51 -45.80 12.04
C ALA A 286 -51.83 -47.08 12.84
N GLY A 287 -50.90 -47.51 13.71
CA GLY A 287 -50.99 -48.80 14.39
C GLY A 287 -51.02 -50.00 13.41
N ASP A 288 -51.93 -50.96 13.63
CA ASP A 288 -52.13 -52.15 12.78
C ASP A 288 -53.10 -51.90 11.59
N SER A 289 -53.50 -50.65 11.35
CA SER A 289 -54.42 -50.28 10.26
C SER A 289 -53.66 -50.17 8.93
N GLU A 290 -54.17 -50.80 7.87
CA GLU A 290 -53.60 -50.67 6.51
C GLU A 290 -53.83 -49.26 5.90
N GLU A 291 -54.76 -48.47 6.45
CA GLU A 291 -55.06 -47.10 5.99
C GLU A 291 -55.06 -46.10 7.17
N VAL A 292 -54.46 -44.93 6.95
CA VAL A 292 -54.41 -43.81 7.91
C VAL A 292 -55.26 -42.66 7.39
N ASP A 293 -56.11 -42.11 8.24
CA ASP A 293 -56.85 -40.88 7.92
C ASP A 293 -55.88 -39.72 7.62
N PHE A 294 -56.16 -38.97 6.56
CA PHE A 294 -55.30 -37.89 6.08
C PHE A 294 -55.03 -36.83 7.15
N ASP A 295 -56.03 -36.51 7.97
CA ASP A 295 -55.89 -35.48 9.01
C ASP A 295 -54.97 -35.97 10.14
N VAL A 296 -55.04 -37.27 10.47
CA VAL A 296 -54.17 -37.91 11.47
C VAL A 296 -52.73 -38.03 10.97
N ALA A 297 -52.54 -38.39 9.71
CA ALA A 297 -51.22 -38.42 9.08
C ALA A 297 -50.58 -37.03 8.99
N ALA A 298 -51.37 -35.99 8.70
CA ALA A 298 -50.89 -34.61 8.66
C ALA A 298 -50.47 -34.10 10.05
N GLU A 299 -51.23 -34.42 11.10
CA GLU A 299 -50.86 -34.08 12.49
C GLU A 299 -49.60 -34.83 12.94
N ALA A 300 -49.47 -36.12 12.61
CA ALA A 300 -48.28 -36.91 12.90
C ALA A 300 -47.03 -36.37 12.20
N ALA A 301 -47.14 -36.01 10.91
CA ALA A 301 -46.05 -35.39 10.17
C ALA A 301 -45.64 -34.02 10.73
N ALA A 302 -46.61 -33.21 11.17
CA ALA A 302 -46.35 -31.90 11.77
C ALA A 302 -45.67 -31.98 13.14
N SER A 303 -45.75 -33.13 13.83
CA SER A 303 -45.07 -33.36 15.10
C SER A 303 -43.55 -33.55 14.95
N VAL A 304 -43.08 -33.91 13.76
CA VAL A 304 -41.65 -34.12 13.50
C VAL A 304 -40.96 -32.79 13.20
N PRO A 305 -39.93 -32.40 13.98
CA PRO A 305 -39.25 -31.12 13.77
C PRO A 305 -38.41 -31.14 12.48
N ALA A 306 -38.57 -30.10 11.65
CA ALA A 306 -37.81 -29.94 10.42
C ALA A 306 -36.29 -29.81 10.67
N PRO A 307 -35.44 -30.43 9.83
CA PRO A 307 -33.99 -30.42 10.04
C PRO A 307 -33.38 -29.06 9.73
N GLU A 308 -32.35 -28.68 10.49
CA GLU A 308 -31.57 -27.48 10.21
C GLU A 308 -30.66 -27.67 8.98
N LEU A 309 -31.08 -27.12 7.85
CA LEU A 309 -30.32 -27.12 6.59
C LEU A 309 -29.34 -25.94 6.52
N GLN A 310 -28.13 -26.20 6.04
CA GLN A 310 -27.11 -25.17 5.85
C GLN A 310 -27.19 -24.58 4.43
N LYS A 311 -27.04 -23.26 4.28
CA LYS A 311 -27.02 -22.65 2.94
C LYS A 311 -25.70 -22.98 2.23
N PRO A 312 -25.73 -23.60 1.03
CA PRO A 312 -24.51 -23.92 0.31
C PRO A 312 -23.74 -22.64 -0.09
N PRO A 313 -22.39 -22.65 -0.05
CA PRO A 313 -21.55 -21.54 -0.50
C PRO A 313 -21.81 -21.14 -1.97
N ARG A 314 -21.55 -19.86 -2.30
CA ARG A 314 -21.77 -19.32 -3.65
C ARG A 314 -20.88 -20.03 -4.67
N ARG A 315 -21.50 -20.47 -5.78
CA ARG A 315 -20.84 -21.14 -6.92
C ARG A 315 -19.63 -20.36 -7.41
N THR A 316 -18.49 -21.02 -7.56
CA THR A 316 -17.27 -20.39 -8.09
C THR A 316 -17.44 -20.07 -9.59
N ARG A 317 -16.55 -19.23 -10.15
CA ARG A 317 -16.56 -18.90 -11.59
C ARG A 317 -16.31 -20.13 -12.47
N LYS A 318 -15.54 -21.11 -11.96
CA LYS A 318 -15.25 -22.38 -12.64
C LYS A 318 -16.48 -23.28 -12.67
N GLU A 319 -17.15 -23.46 -11.54
CA GLU A 319 -18.39 -24.27 -11.43
C GLU A 319 -19.56 -23.69 -12.24
N ARG A 320 -19.65 -22.36 -12.38
CA ARG A 320 -20.66 -21.73 -13.26
C ARG A 320 -20.46 -22.09 -14.72
N LYS A 321 -19.22 -22.04 -15.22
CA LYS A 321 -18.89 -22.44 -16.61
C LYS A 321 -19.17 -23.92 -16.87
N THR A 322 -18.88 -24.79 -15.89
CA THR A 322 -19.13 -26.24 -16.03
C THR A 322 -20.63 -26.55 -16.03
N ALA A 323 -21.42 -25.86 -15.21
CA ALA A 323 -22.88 -25.99 -15.20
C ALA A 323 -23.53 -25.45 -16.49
N GLU A 324 -23.03 -24.34 -17.04
CA GLU A 324 -23.47 -23.80 -18.33
C GLU A 324 -23.19 -24.80 -19.48
N GLN A 325 -22.00 -25.44 -19.48
CA GLN A 325 -21.65 -26.49 -20.46
C GLN A 325 -22.48 -27.78 -20.33
N THR A 326 -22.96 -28.14 -19.14
CA THR A 326 -23.80 -29.34 -18.96
C THR A 326 -25.24 -29.10 -19.41
N VAL A 327 -25.73 -27.86 -19.32
CA VAL A 327 -27.06 -27.49 -19.82
C VAL A 327 -27.06 -27.43 -21.35
N GLU A 328 -26.03 -26.87 -21.98
CA GLU A 328 -25.88 -26.83 -23.46
C GLU A 328 -25.79 -28.21 -24.12
N GLN A 329 -25.36 -29.25 -23.40
CA GLN A 329 -25.30 -30.63 -23.93
C GLN A 329 -26.62 -31.41 -23.81
N SER A 330 -27.64 -30.84 -23.17
CA SER A 330 -28.90 -31.54 -22.86
C SER A 330 -30.14 -31.02 -23.61
N GLU A 331 -30.01 -30.00 -24.46
CA GLU A 331 -31.12 -29.52 -25.30
C GLU A 331 -31.13 -30.22 -26.68
N PRO A 332 -32.26 -30.80 -27.12
CA PRO A 332 -32.38 -31.38 -28.46
C PRO A 332 -32.59 -30.27 -29.50
N VAL A 333 -31.76 -30.26 -30.54
CA VAL A 333 -31.80 -29.33 -31.68
C VAL A 333 -33.07 -29.55 -32.49
N GLN A 334 -33.93 -28.52 -32.59
CA GLN A 334 -34.94 -28.40 -33.65
C GLN A 334 -34.41 -27.40 -34.70
N GLU A 335 -34.11 -27.92 -35.89
CA GLU A 335 -33.82 -27.16 -37.11
C GLU A 335 -35.13 -26.72 -37.77
N GLU A 336 -35.23 -25.43 -38.15
CA GLU A 336 -35.98 -24.97 -39.33
C GLU A 336 -35.49 -23.55 -39.77
N PRO A 337 -35.66 -23.17 -41.05
CA PRO A 337 -34.59 -22.55 -41.82
C PRO A 337 -34.77 -21.08 -42.20
N GLU A 338 -33.63 -20.58 -42.69
CA GLU A 338 -33.25 -19.30 -43.28
C GLU A 338 -34.19 -18.78 -44.39
N VAL A 339 -34.48 -17.47 -44.39
CA VAL A 339 -34.96 -16.74 -45.57
C VAL A 339 -34.10 -15.49 -45.75
N THR A 340 -33.23 -15.58 -46.75
CA THR A 340 -32.54 -14.51 -47.45
C THR A 340 -33.52 -13.64 -48.23
N GLU A 341 -33.26 -12.34 -48.33
CA GLU A 341 -33.41 -11.63 -49.61
C GLU A 341 -32.60 -10.33 -49.63
N SER A 342 -32.12 -10.03 -50.82
CA SER A 342 -30.94 -9.25 -51.18
C SER A 342 -31.28 -8.03 -52.02
N GLU A 343 -30.36 -7.06 -51.99
CA GLU A 343 -29.87 -6.19 -53.08
C GLU A 343 -30.81 -5.30 -53.92
N SER A 344 -30.39 -4.03 -54.02
CA SER A 344 -30.22 -3.20 -55.24
C SER A 344 -30.19 -1.73 -54.80
N ASP A 345 -29.42 -0.79 -55.33
CA ASP A 345 -28.38 -0.77 -56.36
C ASP A 345 -27.56 0.53 -56.20
N LYS A 346 -26.41 0.58 -56.86
CA LYS A 346 -25.33 1.58 -56.76
C LYS A 346 -25.58 2.91 -57.52
N MET A 347 -24.71 3.87 -57.20
CA MET A 347 -23.96 4.82 -58.07
C MET A 347 -24.21 6.31 -57.73
N ASP A 348 -23.29 7.02 -57.08
CA ASP A 348 -21.97 7.57 -57.49
C ASP A 348 -22.09 8.97 -58.14
N ALA A 349 -21.47 9.98 -57.51
CA ALA A 349 -20.87 11.20 -58.08
C ALA A 349 -20.88 12.41 -57.12
N THR A 350 -19.68 12.80 -56.69
CA THR A 350 -19.26 14.16 -56.25
C THR A 350 -18.26 14.69 -57.31
N PRO A 351 -18.05 16.01 -57.54
CA PRO A 351 -17.37 16.87 -56.54
C PRO A 351 -17.58 18.41 -56.62
N GLU A 352 -16.96 19.10 -55.64
CA GLU A 352 -16.57 20.53 -55.56
C GLU A 352 -17.70 21.58 -55.32
N THR A 353 -17.57 22.68 -54.54
CA THR A 353 -16.55 23.28 -53.65
C THR A 353 -17.21 24.41 -52.83
N GLU A 354 -16.59 24.76 -51.69
CA GLU A 354 -16.61 26.04 -50.95
C GLU A 354 -17.87 26.54 -50.18
N GLY A 355 -17.69 26.77 -48.87
CA GLY A 355 -18.62 27.58 -48.06
C GLY A 355 -18.49 27.47 -46.54
N ALA A 356 -17.50 28.17 -45.96
CA ALA A 356 -17.48 28.80 -44.62
C ALA A 356 -18.02 28.07 -43.35
N MET A 357 -17.07 27.78 -42.45
CA MET A 357 -17.06 27.96 -40.98
C MET A 357 -18.37 27.89 -40.16
N ASN A 358 -18.42 26.92 -39.23
CA ASN A 358 -18.73 27.20 -37.82
C ASN A 358 -18.23 26.08 -36.87
N ALA A 359 -17.72 26.50 -35.71
CA ALA A 359 -17.02 25.69 -34.70
C ALA A 359 -17.94 24.78 -33.86
N PRO A 360 -17.44 23.68 -33.26
CA PRO A 360 -18.25 22.78 -32.45
C PRO A 360 -18.54 23.35 -31.04
N GLU A 361 -19.82 23.29 -30.65
CA GLU A 361 -20.31 23.64 -29.31
C GLU A 361 -19.75 22.74 -28.19
N PRO A 362 -19.53 23.27 -26.97
CA PRO A 362 -19.06 22.47 -25.83
C PRO A 362 -20.20 21.68 -25.15
N PRO A 363 -19.94 20.49 -24.58
CA PRO A 363 -20.99 19.67 -24.00
C PRO A 363 -21.53 20.22 -22.68
N VAL A 364 -22.86 20.19 -22.56
CA VAL A 364 -23.67 20.70 -21.45
C VAL A 364 -23.47 19.89 -20.16
N ARG A 365 -23.38 20.64 -19.07
CA ARG A 365 -23.19 20.20 -17.67
C ARG A 365 -24.47 19.55 -17.12
N GLY A 366 -24.49 18.21 -17.06
CA GLY A 366 -25.58 17.43 -16.45
C GLY A 366 -25.50 17.37 -14.92
N GLN A 367 -26.46 18.00 -14.24
CA GLN A 367 -26.68 17.92 -12.79
C GLN A 367 -27.01 16.48 -12.35
N ARG A 368 -26.20 15.88 -11.46
CA ARG A 368 -26.64 14.75 -10.62
C ARG A 368 -26.97 15.27 -9.22
N ARG A 369 -28.27 15.40 -8.95
CA ARG A 369 -28.83 15.67 -7.62
C ARG A 369 -28.44 14.55 -6.65
N ARG A 370 -27.90 14.96 -5.50
CA ARG A 370 -27.64 14.15 -4.30
C ARG A 370 -28.96 13.52 -3.82
N ARG A 371 -29.04 12.19 -3.74
CA ARG A 371 -29.98 11.50 -2.85
C ARG A 371 -29.30 11.35 -1.49
N THR A 372 -29.71 12.16 -0.53
CA THR A 372 -29.56 11.83 0.89
C THR A 372 -30.65 10.81 1.26
N ARG A 373 -30.28 9.78 2.03
CA ARG A 373 -31.24 9.08 2.87
C ARG A 373 -30.60 8.76 4.22
N GLN A 374 -31.43 8.97 5.23
CA GLN A 374 -31.34 8.54 6.62
C GLN A 374 -30.91 7.08 6.75
#